data_AF-A0AA86QB75-F1
#
_entry.id   AF-A0AA86QB75-F1
#
_cell.length_a   1.000
_cell.length_b   1.000
_cell.length_c   1.000
_cell.angle_alpha   90.00
_cell.angle_beta   90.00
_cell.angle_gamma   90.00
#
_symmetry.space_group_name_H-M   'P 1'
#
loop_
_entity.id
_entity.type
_entity.pdbx_description
1 polymer ?
#
loop_
_entity_poly.entity_id
_entity_poly.type
_entity_poly.pdbx_seq_one_letter_code
_entity_poly.pdbx_strand_id
1 'polypeptide(L)'
;MYNNIYNNQSNNSVMCLYTGLNIPFTFGSNEANEELNCEHTVPQSFFNKAAPMKSDLHHLRPTWKTANSGRSNYPFNNVEESVVDKYFGTDRQVITNKPVDVENWSKLDSGVAFETREVQKGDTARAVAYFFVRYPTQAGPITKTFTNIDNMIKWDNEHPPTELQMTQYRKVVQKQGNINPFYEEIGLVARAYCDMSTKYPCSIYE
;
A
#
# COMPACT_ATOMS: atom_id res chain seq x y z
N MET A 1 6.14 -13.92 5.37
CA MET A 1 6.01 -12.81 4.41
C MET A 1 7.37 -12.37 3.87
N TYR A 2 8.27 -11.83 4.71
CA TYR A 2 9.56 -11.25 4.29
C TYR A 2 10.43 -12.21 3.46
N ASN A 3 10.82 -13.36 4.02
CA ASN A 3 11.68 -14.34 3.34
C ASN A 3 11.19 -14.78 1.96
N ASN A 4 9.94 -15.22 1.88
CA ASN A 4 9.49 -15.99 0.72
C ASN A 4 8.83 -15.12 -0.36
N ILE A 5 8.33 -13.94 -0.01
CA ILE A 5 7.56 -13.09 -0.93
C ILE A 5 8.38 -11.87 -1.34
N TYR A 6 8.93 -11.14 -0.37
CA TYR A 6 9.51 -9.80 -0.58
C TYR A 6 11.04 -9.76 -0.56
N ASN A 7 11.71 -10.85 -0.20
CA ASN A 7 13.16 -10.91 -0.19
C ASN A 7 13.71 -10.90 -1.62
N ASN A 8 14.63 -9.98 -1.88
CA ASN A 8 15.49 -10.02 -3.04
C ASN A 8 16.76 -10.82 -2.69
N GLN A 9 16.84 -12.04 -3.23
CA GLN A 9 17.92 -12.97 -2.92
C GLN A 9 19.27 -12.56 -3.51
N SER A 10 19.30 -11.69 -4.53
CA SER A 10 20.57 -11.26 -5.12
C SER A 10 21.36 -10.32 -4.21
N ASN A 11 20.67 -9.59 -3.33
CA ASN A 11 21.28 -8.65 -2.40
C ASN A 11 20.87 -8.86 -0.93
N ASN A 12 20.15 -9.96 -0.64
CA ASN A 12 19.66 -10.31 0.69
C ASN A 12 18.98 -9.12 1.39
N SER A 13 17.99 -8.52 0.74
CA SER A 13 17.27 -7.37 1.29
C SER A 13 15.77 -7.43 1.02
N VAL A 14 15.02 -6.64 1.78
CA VAL A 14 13.58 -6.46 1.61
C VAL A 14 13.33 -4.97 1.37
N MET A 15 12.69 -4.65 0.23
CA MET A 15 12.31 -3.29 -0.11
C MET A 15 11.06 -2.86 0.68
N CYS A 16 11.14 -1.72 1.36
CA CYS A 16 10.05 -1.15 2.15
C CYS A 16 9.04 -0.40 1.26
N LEU A 17 7.75 -0.64 1.47
CA LEU A 17 6.65 -0.07 0.68
C LEU A 17 6.75 1.46 0.55
N TYR A 18 6.71 2.18 1.67
CA TYR A 18 6.58 3.63 1.69
C TYR A 18 7.85 4.42 1.35
N THR A 19 9.02 3.79 1.37
CA THR A 19 10.27 4.53 1.20
C THR A 19 11.17 4.01 0.10
N GLY A 20 11.02 2.75 -0.31
CA GLY A 20 11.96 2.11 -1.25
C GLY A 20 13.25 1.67 -0.59
N LEU A 21 13.39 1.95 0.70
CA LEU A 21 14.52 1.52 1.51
C LEU A 21 14.65 0.00 1.44
N ASN A 22 15.80 -0.46 0.96
CA ASN A 22 16.19 -1.85 1.06
C ASN A 22 16.79 -2.11 2.43
N ILE A 23 16.09 -2.86 3.27
CA ILE A 23 16.59 -3.27 4.59
C ILE A 23 17.25 -4.64 4.44
N PRO A 24 18.51 -4.82 4.90
CA PRO A 24 19.16 -6.13 4.89
C PRO A 24 18.34 -7.19 5.62
N PHE A 25 18.15 -8.33 4.96
CA PHE A 25 17.44 -9.48 5.47
C PHE A 25 17.94 -10.73 4.72
N THR A 26 18.72 -11.57 5.39
CA THR A 26 19.27 -12.80 4.79
C THR A 26 18.15 -13.79 4.47
N PHE A 27 18.11 -14.30 3.23
CA PHE A 27 17.12 -15.29 2.85
C PHE A 27 17.24 -16.56 3.72
N GLY A 28 16.10 -17.01 4.25
CA GLY A 28 16.04 -18.17 5.15
C GLY A 28 16.36 -17.85 6.61
N SER A 29 16.71 -16.59 6.93
CA SER A 29 16.88 -16.16 8.31
C SER A 29 15.53 -16.13 9.04
N ASN A 30 15.52 -16.61 10.28
CA ASN A 30 14.39 -16.47 11.19
C ASN A 30 14.61 -15.33 12.20
N GLU A 31 15.68 -14.56 12.04
CA GLU A 31 16.00 -13.44 12.93
C GLU A 31 15.02 -12.29 12.71
N ALA A 32 14.63 -11.67 13.82
CA ALA A 32 13.89 -10.43 13.77
C ALA A 32 14.81 -9.31 13.27
N ASN A 33 14.27 -8.43 12.42
CA ASN A 33 14.93 -7.19 12.05
C ASN A 33 14.15 -6.04 12.69
N GLU A 34 14.81 -5.27 13.56
CA GLU A 34 14.17 -4.23 14.37
C GLU A 34 13.68 -3.01 13.55
N GLU A 35 14.18 -2.86 12.32
CA GLU A 35 13.80 -1.78 11.41
C GLU A 35 12.62 -2.17 10.50
N LEU A 36 12.33 -3.46 10.33
CA LEU A 36 11.25 -3.96 9.47
C LEU A 36 9.96 -4.17 10.28
N ASN A 37 8.89 -3.53 9.82
CA ASN A 37 7.53 -3.79 10.26
C ASN A 37 6.68 -4.39 9.14
N CYS A 38 5.58 -5.04 9.54
CA CYS A 38 4.53 -5.47 8.63
C CYS A 38 3.51 -4.34 8.56
N GLU A 39 3.34 -3.76 7.39
CA GLU A 39 2.26 -2.84 7.09
C GLU A 39 0.97 -3.62 6.87
N HIS A 40 -0.12 -3.13 7.46
CA HIS A 40 -1.48 -3.52 7.11
C HIS A 40 -2.10 -2.35 6.33
N THR A 41 -2.16 -2.45 4.99
CA THR A 41 -2.63 -1.35 4.15
C THR A 41 -4.01 -0.85 4.60
N VAL A 42 -4.92 -1.77 4.93
CA VAL A 42 -6.09 -1.44 5.76
C VAL A 42 -5.71 -1.60 7.24
N PRO A 43 -5.75 -0.54 8.08
CA PRO A 43 -5.25 -0.60 9.45
C PRO A 43 -5.90 -1.71 10.29
N GLN A 44 -5.08 -2.50 10.99
CA GLN A 44 -5.57 -3.61 11.82
C GLN A 44 -6.52 -3.18 12.95
N SER A 45 -6.47 -1.91 13.37
CA SER A 45 -7.39 -1.35 14.35
C SER A 45 -8.82 -1.22 13.81
N PHE A 46 -9.03 -1.24 12.49
CA PHE A 46 -10.36 -1.09 11.91
C PHE A 46 -11.18 -2.37 11.97
N PHE A 47 -10.52 -3.52 12.08
CA PHE A 47 -11.13 -4.84 12.15
C PHE A 47 -10.74 -5.62 13.42
N ASN A 48 -10.36 -4.91 14.49
CA ASN A 48 -10.00 -5.49 15.79
C ASN A 48 -8.90 -6.56 15.74
N LYS A 49 -7.99 -6.48 14.74
CA LYS A 49 -6.93 -7.46 14.50
C LYS A 49 -7.47 -8.90 14.31
N ALA A 50 -8.73 -9.04 13.89
CA ALA A 50 -9.36 -10.33 13.70
C ALA A 50 -8.78 -11.10 12.51
N ALA A 51 -8.74 -12.44 12.64
CA ALA A 51 -8.49 -13.34 11.52
C ALA A 51 -9.77 -13.48 10.65
N PRO A 52 -9.65 -13.75 9.34
CA PRO A 52 -8.41 -13.97 8.58
C PRO A 52 -7.72 -12.67 8.13
N MET A 53 -8.37 -11.51 8.28
CA MET A 53 -7.89 -10.21 7.78
C MET A 53 -6.46 -9.90 8.22
N LYS A 54 -6.16 -10.06 9.52
CA LYS A 54 -4.81 -9.78 10.07
C LYS A 54 -3.67 -10.49 9.32
N SER A 55 -3.94 -11.68 8.78
CA SER A 55 -2.98 -12.54 8.10
C SER A 55 -3.12 -12.57 6.57
N ASP A 56 -4.06 -11.83 5.99
CA ASP A 56 -4.32 -11.85 4.54
C ASP A 56 -3.20 -11.12 3.78
N LEU A 57 -2.33 -11.87 3.13
CA LEU A 57 -1.12 -11.39 2.46
C LEU A 57 -1.40 -10.40 1.31
N HIS A 58 -2.62 -10.33 0.77
CA HIS A 58 -2.94 -9.39 -0.32
C HIS A 58 -2.88 -7.92 0.12
N HIS A 59 -3.03 -7.64 1.41
CA HIS A 59 -2.94 -6.28 1.98
C HIS A 59 -1.77 -6.09 2.97
N LEU A 60 -0.84 -7.07 3.05
CA LEU A 60 0.34 -6.98 3.92
C LEU A 60 1.58 -6.62 3.11
N ARG A 61 2.39 -5.68 3.61
CA ARG A 61 3.63 -5.26 2.94
C ARG A 61 4.77 -5.07 3.94
N PRO A 62 6.03 -5.31 3.56
CA PRO A 62 7.17 -4.86 4.35
C PRO A 62 7.26 -3.34 4.35
N THR A 63 7.61 -2.77 5.49
CA THR A 63 7.78 -1.32 5.62
C THR A 63 8.86 -1.00 6.64
N TRP A 64 9.48 0.16 6.47
CA TRP A 64 10.39 0.71 7.46
C TRP A 64 9.57 1.15 8.67
N LYS A 65 9.96 0.69 9.87
CA LYS A 65 9.24 0.93 11.13
C LYS A 65 8.92 2.39 11.39
N THR A 66 9.82 3.31 11.02
CA THR A 66 9.61 4.75 11.17
C THR A 66 8.52 5.27 10.23
N ALA A 67 8.54 4.88 8.95
CA ALA A 67 7.51 5.28 7.99
C ALA A 67 6.14 4.67 8.33
N ASN A 68 6.11 3.42 8.80
CA ASN A 68 4.87 2.78 9.29
C ASN A 68 4.29 3.54 10.50
N SER A 69 5.13 3.86 11.48
CA SER A 69 4.73 4.67 12.63
C SER A 69 4.20 6.05 12.21
N GLY A 70 4.80 6.66 11.18
CA GLY A 70 4.33 7.91 10.58
C GLY A 70 2.98 7.77 9.89
N ARG A 71 2.78 6.70 9.11
CA ARG A 71 1.49 6.40 8.44
C ARG A 71 0.35 6.15 9.44
N SER A 72 0.64 5.53 10.58
CA SER A 72 -0.33 5.28 11.65
C SER A 72 -1.60 4.59 11.11
N ASN A 73 -2.78 5.15 11.36
CA ASN A 73 -4.05 4.76 10.76
C ASN A 73 -4.63 5.86 9.86
N TYR A 74 -3.80 6.80 9.40
CA TYR A 74 -4.25 7.88 8.52
C TYR A 74 -4.75 7.29 7.20
N PRO A 75 -5.86 7.82 6.66
CA PRO A 75 -6.36 7.39 5.37
C PRO A 75 -5.40 7.83 4.26
N PHE A 76 -5.42 7.10 3.15
CA PHE A 76 -4.69 7.50 1.96
C PHE A 76 -5.42 8.61 1.20
N ASN A 77 -4.65 9.54 0.68
CA ASN A 77 -5.09 10.56 -0.26
C ASN A 77 -3.88 11.20 -0.97
N ASN A 78 -4.11 12.02 -1.98
CA ASN A 78 -3.11 13.01 -2.40
C ASN A 78 -2.98 14.09 -1.33
N VAL A 79 -1.75 14.50 -1.05
CA VAL A 79 -1.40 15.54 -0.08
C VAL A 79 -0.72 16.68 -0.84
N GLU A 80 -1.31 17.86 -0.76
CA GLU A 80 -0.76 19.08 -1.34
C GLU A 80 0.56 19.45 -0.65
N GLU A 81 1.59 19.82 -1.41
CA GLU A 81 2.93 20.07 -0.86
C GLU A 81 2.96 21.15 0.23
N SER A 82 2.02 22.10 0.17
CA SER A 82 1.90 23.20 1.13
C SER A 82 1.48 22.78 2.54
N VAL A 83 0.94 21.58 2.72
CA VAL A 83 0.46 21.07 4.02
C VAL A 83 1.25 19.86 4.52
N VAL A 84 2.31 19.44 3.82
CA VAL A 84 3.11 18.27 4.23
C VAL A 84 3.93 18.59 5.48
N ASP A 85 3.71 17.83 6.55
CA ASP A 85 4.53 17.88 7.76
C ASP A 85 5.85 17.13 7.59
N LYS A 86 5.81 15.95 6.96
CA LYS A 86 6.95 15.04 6.84
C LYS A 86 6.97 14.29 5.52
N TYR A 87 8.18 14.14 4.98
CA TYR A 87 8.50 13.25 3.87
C TYR A 87 9.33 12.07 4.38
N PHE A 88 9.05 10.86 3.89
CA PHE A 88 9.79 9.63 4.21
C PHE A 88 10.46 9.05 2.97
N GLY A 89 11.78 8.84 3.02
CA GLY A 89 12.60 8.51 1.85
C GLY A 89 13.50 7.28 2.01
N THR A 90 14.14 6.87 0.91
CA THR A 90 14.84 5.58 0.77
C THR A 90 16.08 5.40 1.66
N ASP A 91 16.71 6.46 2.14
CA ASP A 91 17.95 6.38 2.95
C ASP A 91 17.69 6.59 4.44
N ARG A 92 16.59 6.03 4.95
CA ARG A 92 16.12 6.24 6.35
C ARG A 92 15.91 7.73 6.67
N GLN A 93 15.57 8.52 5.66
CA GLN A 93 15.39 9.95 5.80
C GLN A 93 13.96 10.28 6.20
N VAL A 94 13.82 11.18 7.17
CA VAL A 94 12.59 11.89 7.50
C VAL A 94 12.91 13.37 7.47
N ILE A 95 12.31 14.10 6.52
CA ILE A 95 12.59 15.52 6.32
C ILE A 95 11.28 16.32 6.29
N THR A 96 11.35 17.62 6.56
CA THR A 96 10.21 18.53 6.52
C THR A 96 10.21 19.40 5.26
N ASN A 97 11.38 19.67 4.70
CA ASN A 97 11.51 20.41 3.45
C ASN A 97 11.22 19.49 2.25
N LYS A 98 10.55 20.02 1.24
CA LYS A 98 10.24 19.29 0.01
C LYS A 98 11.54 18.77 -0.66
N PRO A 99 11.69 17.45 -0.86
CA PRO A 99 12.81 16.89 -1.60
C PRO A 99 12.70 17.20 -3.10
N VAL A 100 13.84 17.12 -3.81
CA VAL A 100 13.90 17.38 -5.25
C VAL A 100 13.11 16.32 -6.04
N ASP A 101 13.23 15.06 -5.65
CA ASP A 101 12.63 13.89 -6.29
C ASP A 101 11.36 13.42 -5.55
N VAL A 102 10.47 14.34 -5.23
CA VAL A 102 9.31 14.15 -4.34
C VAL A 102 8.42 12.95 -4.68
N GLU A 103 8.40 12.51 -5.94
CA GLU A 103 7.71 11.31 -6.41
C GLU A 103 8.20 10.01 -5.72
N ASN A 104 9.45 10.00 -5.25
CA ASN A 104 10.07 8.89 -4.54
C ASN A 104 9.88 8.96 -3.02
N TRP A 105 9.06 9.88 -2.53
CA TRP A 105 8.82 10.10 -1.10
C TRP A 105 7.36 9.91 -0.74
N SER A 106 7.11 9.25 0.39
CA SER A 106 5.76 9.29 0.97
C SER A 106 5.60 10.58 1.77
N LYS A 107 4.41 11.16 1.73
CA LYS A 107 4.07 12.45 2.36
C LYS A 107 3.06 12.23 3.47
N LEU A 108 3.26 12.91 4.60
CA LEU A 108 2.33 12.92 5.73
C LEU A 108 1.80 14.34 5.94
N ASP A 109 0.48 14.47 5.93
CA ASP A 109 -0.28 15.57 6.52
C ASP A 109 -0.88 15.05 7.84
N SER A 110 -0.27 15.47 8.95
CA SER A 110 -0.45 14.89 10.27
C SER A 110 -1.85 15.15 10.79
N GLY A 111 -2.59 14.06 11.05
CA GLY A 111 -3.99 14.16 11.47
C GLY A 111 -4.97 14.05 10.31
N VAL A 112 -4.51 14.14 9.07
CA VAL A 112 -5.36 14.26 7.88
C VAL A 112 -5.19 13.08 6.94
N ALA A 113 -4.00 12.90 6.34
CA ALA A 113 -3.79 11.92 5.28
C ALA A 113 -2.33 11.49 5.12
N PHE A 114 -2.15 10.34 4.46
CA PHE A 114 -0.85 9.83 4.04
C PHE A 114 -0.86 9.59 2.51
N GLU A 115 0.10 10.18 1.79
CA GLU A 115 0.32 9.91 0.37
C GLU A 115 1.52 8.97 0.23
N THR A 116 1.38 7.88 -0.52
CA THR A 116 2.52 7.01 -0.82
C THR A 116 3.35 7.58 -1.96
N ARG A 117 4.61 7.14 -2.09
CA ARG A 117 5.39 7.33 -3.33
C ARG A 117 4.60 6.92 -4.56
N GLU A 118 4.87 7.56 -5.70
CA GLU A 118 4.13 7.36 -6.95
C GLU A 118 4.09 5.88 -7.36
N VAL A 119 5.23 5.19 -7.36
CA VAL A 119 5.33 3.79 -7.79
C VAL A 119 4.58 2.79 -6.88
N GLN A 120 4.08 3.22 -5.71
CA GLN A 120 3.25 2.43 -4.79
C GLN A 120 1.76 2.78 -4.79
N LYS A 121 1.36 3.87 -5.45
CA LYS A 121 -0.02 4.35 -5.41
C LYS A 121 -1.00 3.28 -5.90
N GLY A 122 -0.75 2.69 -7.06
CA GLY A 122 -1.60 1.63 -7.59
C GLY A 122 -1.61 0.37 -6.73
N ASP A 123 -0.47 -0.06 -6.18
CA ASP A 123 -0.38 -1.21 -5.28
C ASP A 123 -1.26 -1.02 -4.03
N THR A 124 -1.23 0.20 -3.48
CA THR A 124 -2.05 0.62 -2.34
C THR A 124 -3.53 0.61 -2.69
N ALA A 125 -3.91 1.21 -3.83
CA ALA A 125 -5.29 1.24 -4.31
C ALA A 125 -5.86 -0.19 -4.49
N ARG A 126 -5.11 -1.08 -5.16
CA ARG A 126 -5.52 -2.48 -5.38
C ARG A 126 -5.63 -3.29 -4.10
N ALA A 127 -4.76 -3.04 -3.11
CA ALA A 127 -4.83 -3.69 -1.80
C ALA A 127 -6.06 -3.24 -1.00
N VAL A 128 -6.38 -1.94 -1.02
CA VAL A 128 -7.61 -1.41 -0.40
C VAL A 128 -8.84 -1.95 -1.10
N ALA A 129 -8.91 -1.84 -2.43
CA ALA A 129 -10.01 -2.38 -3.25
C ALA A 129 -10.27 -3.86 -2.95
N TYR A 130 -9.22 -4.69 -2.97
CA TYR A 130 -9.33 -6.10 -2.60
C TYR A 130 -9.94 -6.31 -1.22
N PHE A 131 -9.43 -5.58 -0.21
CA PHE A 131 -9.88 -5.77 1.16
C PHE A 131 -11.36 -5.47 1.31
N PHE A 132 -11.86 -4.40 0.70
CA PHE A 132 -13.26 -4.00 0.81
C PHE A 132 -14.21 -4.87 -0.03
N VAL A 133 -13.74 -5.50 -1.10
CA VAL A 133 -14.51 -6.56 -1.79
C VAL A 133 -14.54 -7.84 -0.95
N ARG A 134 -13.40 -8.23 -0.36
CA ARG A 134 -13.26 -9.49 0.37
C ARG A 134 -13.92 -9.46 1.75
N TYR A 135 -13.88 -8.32 2.44
CA TYR A 135 -14.33 -8.12 3.82
C TYR A 135 -15.22 -6.86 3.95
N PRO A 136 -16.34 -6.79 3.23
CA PRO A 136 -17.09 -5.56 2.97
C PRO A 136 -17.61 -4.84 4.22
N THR A 137 -17.79 -5.54 5.33
CA THR A 137 -18.38 -4.98 6.55
C THR A 137 -17.40 -4.84 7.72
N GLN A 138 -16.13 -5.22 7.54
CA GLN A 138 -15.23 -5.45 8.68
C GLN A 138 -14.37 -4.25 9.06
N ALA A 139 -14.16 -3.29 8.15
CA ALA A 139 -13.31 -2.12 8.38
C ALA A 139 -14.07 -0.78 8.42
N GLY A 140 -15.40 -0.81 8.42
CA GLY A 140 -16.26 0.37 8.29
C GLY A 140 -16.36 0.85 6.83
N PRO A 141 -16.66 2.13 6.58
CA PRO A 141 -16.68 2.66 5.21
C PRO A 141 -15.27 2.76 4.63
N ILE A 142 -15.12 2.48 3.33
CA ILE A 142 -13.83 2.57 2.60
C ILE A 142 -13.19 3.96 2.70
N THR A 143 -13.99 5.01 2.85
CA THR A 143 -13.53 6.39 3.04
C THR A 143 -12.72 6.62 4.31
N LYS A 144 -12.82 5.71 5.29
CA LYS A 144 -11.95 5.69 6.48
C LYS A 144 -10.52 5.26 6.16
N THR A 145 -10.32 4.52 5.07
CA THR A 145 -9.01 4.04 4.61
C THR A 145 -8.50 4.82 3.41
N PHE A 146 -9.39 5.28 2.52
CA PHE A 146 -9.04 6.06 1.34
C PHE A 146 -10.08 7.17 1.16
N THR A 147 -9.74 8.41 1.51
CA THR A 147 -10.76 9.47 1.71
C THR A 147 -11.53 9.82 0.45
N ASN A 148 -10.91 9.66 -0.72
CA ASN A 148 -11.49 10.00 -2.01
C ASN A 148 -11.33 8.85 -3.01
N ILE A 149 -12.46 8.27 -3.44
CA ILE A 149 -12.49 7.14 -4.39
C ILE A 149 -12.02 7.55 -5.79
N ASP A 150 -12.27 8.79 -6.23
CA ASP A 150 -11.73 9.27 -7.50
C ASP A 150 -10.20 9.22 -7.48
N ASN A 151 -9.57 9.58 -6.36
CA ASN A 151 -8.12 9.48 -6.21
C ASN A 151 -7.65 8.03 -6.14
N MET A 152 -8.40 7.12 -5.50
CA MET A 152 -8.07 5.69 -5.48
C MET A 152 -8.09 5.08 -6.90
N ILE A 153 -9.12 5.40 -7.68
CA ILE A 153 -9.25 4.95 -9.08
C ILE A 153 -8.12 5.56 -9.93
N LYS A 154 -7.85 6.86 -9.76
CA LYS A 154 -6.73 7.53 -10.44
C LYS A 154 -5.40 6.86 -10.12
N TRP A 155 -5.14 6.54 -8.86
CA TRP A 155 -3.93 5.85 -8.41
C TRP A 155 -3.75 4.48 -9.07
N ASP A 156 -4.82 3.71 -9.23
CA ASP A 156 -4.75 2.42 -9.94
C ASP A 156 -4.47 2.61 -11.44
N ASN A 157 -5.19 3.52 -12.09
CA ASN A 157 -5.09 3.77 -13.53
C ASN A 157 -3.72 4.33 -13.95
N GLU A 158 -3.15 5.25 -13.18
CA GLU A 158 -1.87 5.89 -13.51
C GLU A 158 -0.65 5.03 -13.11
N HIS A 159 -0.84 4.06 -12.20
CA HIS A 159 0.24 3.22 -11.69
C HIS A 159 -0.10 1.72 -11.81
N PRO A 160 -0.05 1.16 -13.03
CA PRO A 160 -0.25 -0.27 -13.24
C PRO A 160 0.81 -1.09 -12.48
N PRO A 161 0.54 -2.38 -12.18
CA PRO A 161 1.48 -3.23 -11.47
C PRO A 161 2.84 -3.31 -12.18
N THR A 162 3.92 -3.03 -11.43
CA THR A 162 5.28 -3.30 -11.92
C THR A 162 5.56 -4.80 -11.98
N GLU A 163 6.57 -5.23 -12.75
CA GLU A 163 6.97 -6.64 -12.82
C GLU A 163 7.33 -7.22 -11.44
N LEU A 164 7.97 -6.42 -10.59
CA LEU A 164 8.28 -6.80 -9.21
C LEU A 164 6.99 -7.04 -8.39
N GLN A 165 6.02 -6.13 -8.48
CA GLN A 165 4.73 -6.27 -7.81
C GLN A 165 3.96 -7.49 -8.31
N MET A 166 3.94 -7.75 -9.62
CA MET A 166 3.33 -8.96 -10.20
C MET A 166 4.03 -10.23 -9.73
N THR A 167 5.35 -10.22 -9.61
CA THR A 167 6.11 -11.36 -9.06
C THR A 167 5.76 -11.62 -7.60
N GLN A 168 5.67 -10.57 -6.78
CA GLN A 168 5.27 -10.67 -5.38
C GLN A 168 3.82 -11.16 -5.25
N TYR A 169 2.91 -10.62 -6.07
CA TYR A 169 1.52 -11.05 -6.15
C TYR A 169 1.40 -12.55 -6.46
N ARG A 170 2.09 -13.06 -7.48
CA ARG A 170 2.08 -14.50 -7.82
C ARG A 170 2.58 -15.38 -6.66
N LYS A 171 3.60 -14.93 -5.94
CA LYS A 171 4.09 -15.62 -4.72
C LYS A 171 3.05 -15.60 -3.60
N VAL A 172 2.30 -14.49 -3.44
CA VAL A 172 1.17 -14.43 -2.51
C VAL A 172 0.10 -15.44 -2.91
N VAL A 173 -0.29 -15.51 -4.18
CA VAL A 173 -1.27 -16.48 -4.70
C VAL A 173 -0.83 -17.91 -4.40
N GLN A 174 0.42 -18.25 -4.70
CA GLN A 174 0.97 -19.58 -4.43
C GLN A 174 0.94 -19.93 -2.93
N LYS A 175 1.19 -18.95 -2.06
CA LYS A 175 1.27 -19.17 -0.61
C LYS A 175 -0.08 -19.18 0.09
N GLN A 176 -1.01 -18.32 -0.33
CA GLN A 176 -2.30 -18.10 0.31
C GLN A 176 -3.43 -18.91 -0.36
N GLY A 177 -3.31 -19.22 -1.64
CA GLY A 177 -4.27 -20.03 -2.40
C GLY A 177 -5.43 -19.26 -3.02
N ASN A 178 -5.45 -17.93 -2.95
CA ASN A 178 -6.45 -17.09 -3.60
C ASN A 178 -5.83 -15.88 -4.32
N ILE A 179 -6.59 -15.30 -5.24
CA ILE A 179 -6.17 -14.13 -6.04
C ILE A 179 -6.66 -12.81 -5.43
N ASN A 180 -5.95 -11.75 -5.78
CA ASN A 180 -6.45 -10.38 -5.75
C ASN A 180 -6.75 -10.02 -7.21
N PRO A 181 -8.03 -9.99 -7.62
CA PRO A 181 -8.40 -9.84 -9.04
C PRO A 181 -7.95 -8.48 -9.61
N PHE A 182 -7.71 -7.47 -8.77
CA PHE A 182 -7.26 -6.16 -9.20
C PHE A 182 -5.82 -6.15 -9.72
N TYR A 183 -5.01 -7.20 -9.50
CA TYR A 183 -3.72 -7.38 -10.19
C TYR A 183 -3.84 -8.09 -11.55
N GLU A 184 -4.92 -8.82 -11.78
CA GLU A 184 -5.13 -9.59 -13.01
C GLU A 184 -5.77 -8.75 -14.12
N GLU A 185 -6.56 -7.74 -13.73
CA GLU A 185 -7.29 -6.91 -14.67
C GLU A 185 -7.11 -5.42 -14.38
N ILE A 186 -6.36 -4.75 -15.26
CA ILE A 186 -6.15 -3.30 -15.22
C ILE A 186 -7.50 -2.60 -15.45
N GLY A 187 -7.81 -1.61 -14.60
CA GLY A 187 -9.07 -0.86 -14.66
C GLY A 187 -10.22 -1.53 -13.90
N LEU A 188 -10.02 -2.72 -13.31
CA LEU A 188 -11.05 -3.36 -12.50
C LEU A 188 -11.39 -2.54 -11.24
N VAL A 189 -10.43 -1.80 -10.66
CA VAL A 189 -10.72 -0.89 -9.53
C VAL A 189 -11.75 0.15 -9.95
N ALA A 190 -11.60 0.73 -11.14
CA ALA A 190 -12.53 1.72 -11.65
C ALA A 190 -13.93 1.14 -11.80
N ARG A 191 -14.06 -0.03 -12.44
CA ARG A 191 -15.38 -0.67 -12.64
C ARG A 191 -16.02 -1.17 -11.34
N ALA A 192 -15.22 -1.61 -10.37
CA ALA A 192 -15.73 -2.12 -9.09
C ALA A 192 -16.22 -1.00 -8.15
N TYR A 193 -15.76 0.24 -8.36
CA TYR A 193 -16.03 1.38 -7.46
C TYR A 193 -16.60 2.60 -8.19
N CYS A 194 -17.06 2.44 -9.43
CA CYS A 194 -17.54 3.53 -10.29
C CYS A 194 -18.80 4.22 -9.75
N ASP A 195 -19.61 3.52 -8.96
CA ASP A 195 -20.82 4.04 -8.31
C ASP A 195 -20.51 4.99 -7.14
N MET A 196 -19.30 4.88 -6.59
CA MET A 196 -18.77 5.76 -5.55
C MET A 196 -17.94 6.92 -6.11
N SER A 197 -17.77 6.99 -7.43
CA SER A 197 -16.91 7.96 -8.11
C SER A 197 -17.72 9.07 -8.78
N THR A 198 -17.23 10.30 -8.67
CA THR A 198 -17.80 11.45 -9.42
C THR A 198 -17.08 11.69 -10.74
N LYS A 199 -15.85 11.20 -10.89
CA LYS A 199 -15.01 11.36 -12.10
C LYS A 199 -14.98 10.13 -13.01
N TYR A 200 -15.25 8.95 -12.48
CA TYR A 200 -15.23 7.66 -13.19
C TYR A 200 -16.57 6.92 -13.03
N PRO A 201 -17.72 7.52 -13.43
CA PRO A 201 -19.03 6.90 -13.27
C PRO A 201 -19.19 5.61 -14.08
N CYS A 202 -20.08 4.72 -13.64
CA CYS A 202 -20.26 3.40 -14.26
C CYS A 202 -20.66 3.46 -15.74
N SER A 203 -21.32 4.53 -16.18
CA SER A 203 -21.71 4.76 -17.57
C SER A 203 -20.52 4.86 -18.56
N ILE A 204 -19.28 5.01 -18.07
CA ILE A 204 -18.08 4.99 -18.92
C ILE A 204 -17.70 3.55 -19.32
N TYR A 205 -18.17 2.55 -18.58
CA TYR A 205 -17.77 1.15 -18.71
C TYR A 205 -18.88 0.23 -19.26
N GLU A 206 -19.99 0.82 -19.72
CA GLU A 206 -21.10 0.14 -20.40
C GLU A 206 -20.78 -0.20 -21.87
#